data_AF-A0A822FAN7-F1
#
_entry.id   AF-A0A822FAN7-F1
#
_cell.length_a   1.000
_cell.length_b   1.000
_cell.length_c   1.000
_cell.angle_alpha   90.00
_cell.angle_beta   90.00
_cell.angle_gamma   90.00
#
_symmetry.space_group_name_H-M   'P 1'
#
loop_
_entity.id
_entity.type
_entity.pdbx_description
1 polymer ?
#
loop_
_entity_poly.entity_id
_entity_poly.type
_entity_poly.pdbx_seq_one_letter_code
_entity_poly.pdbx_strand_id
1 'polypeptide(L)'
;RYLMLGALKSDVHWQSYSKLCHVCLFKYNFIGKYETMKEDLQRLESHLGLKSINLNDGNYFTTGKTKEYYKSLYSSLPNELICNLKYFYEDDFKLFDYRLEDYLTNERTIQCSPSHKRAVKKT
;
A
#
# COMPACT_ATOMS: atom_id res chain seq x y z
N ARG A 1 1.27 -13.75 19.81
CA ARG A 1 2.67 -13.44 19.44
C ARG A 1 2.94 -14.07 18.06
N TYR A 2 2.45 -13.45 16.99
CA TYR A 2 2.53 -13.98 15.61
C TYR A 2 2.77 -12.87 14.61
N LEU A 3 3.84 -12.09 14.75
CA LEU A 3 4.39 -11.35 13.63
C LEU A 3 5.90 -11.34 13.81
N MET A 4 6.57 -12.14 12.99
CA MET A 4 7.98 -12.01 12.64
C MET A 4 9.01 -12.37 13.73
N LEU A 5 9.11 -13.65 14.07
CA LEU A 5 10.34 -14.22 14.62
C LEU A 5 10.91 -15.25 13.64
N GLY A 6 12.01 -14.87 12.98
CA GLY A 6 13.07 -15.78 12.52
C GLY A 6 12.75 -16.74 11.37
N ALA A 7 13.41 -16.53 10.23
CA ALA A 7 13.85 -17.57 9.28
C ALA A 7 12.84 -18.67 8.88
N LEU A 8 11.58 -18.31 8.66
CA LEU A 8 10.63 -19.13 7.90
C LEU A 8 10.37 -18.40 6.59
N LYS A 9 10.39 -19.14 5.46
CA LYS A 9 10.14 -18.66 4.09
C LYS A 9 9.17 -17.48 4.13
N SER A 10 9.66 -16.27 3.85
CA SER A 10 8.83 -15.07 3.88
C SER A 10 7.69 -15.30 2.89
N ASP A 11 6.48 -15.44 3.41
CA ASP A 11 5.30 -15.60 2.58
C ASP A 11 5.23 -14.38 1.65
N VAL A 12 5.27 -14.66 0.35
CA VAL A 12 5.31 -13.64 -0.70
C VAL A 12 4.09 -12.73 -0.62
N HIS A 13 2.97 -13.20 -0.05
CA HIS A 13 1.77 -12.39 0.15
C HIS A 13 1.97 -11.23 1.15
N TRP A 14 2.96 -11.34 2.05
CA TRP A 14 3.26 -10.34 3.08
C TRP A 14 4.63 -9.68 2.87
N GLN A 15 5.25 -9.86 1.71
CA GLN A 15 6.49 -9.19 1.37
C GLN A 15 6.19 -7.81 0.75
N SER A 16 7.06 -6.83 1.00
CA SER A 16 6.95 -5.51 0.37
C SER A 16 7.14 -5.61 -1.16
N TYR A 17 6.37 -4.83 -1.92
CA TYR A 17 6.42 -4.78 -3.38
C TYR A 17 7.78 -4.27 -3.88
N SER A 18 8.40 -3.34 -3.15
CA SER A 18 9.78 -2.89 -3.36
C SER A 18 10.78 -4.05 -3.43
N LYS A 19 10.55 -5.14 -2.70
CA LYS A 19 11.40 -6.34 -2.71
C LYS A 19 10.97 -7.39 -3.73
N LEU A 20 9.68 -7.50 -4.03
CA LEU A 20 9.17 -8.51 -4.96
C LEU A 20 9.39 -8.13 -6.42
N CYS A 21 9.13 -6.88 -6.79
CA CYS A 21 8.94 -6.51 -8.19
C CYS A 21 10.05 -5.63 -8.76
N HIS A 22 11.07 -5.26 -7.97
CA HIS A 22 12.16 -4.37 -8.40
C HIS A 22 11.66 -3.17 -9.22
N VAL A 23 10.60 -2.54 -8.74
CA VAL A 23 9.84 -1.44 -9.36
C VAL A 23 10.69 -0.35 -10.03
N CYS A 24 11.86 0.00 -9.49
CA CYS A 24 12.74 1.01 -10.08
C CYS A 24 13.38 0.61 -11.42
N LEU A 25 13.30 -0.66 -11.81
CA LEU A 25 13.86 -1.15 -13.07
C LEU A 25 13.01 -0.79 -14.30
N PHE A 26 11.75 -0.42 -14.10
CA PHE A 26 10.83 -0.11 -15.19
C PHE A 26 10.52 1.38 -15.23
N LYS A 27 10.40 1.92 -16.45
CA LYS A 27 9.92 3.29 -16.68
C LYS A 27 8.43 3.21 -16.94
N TYR A 28 7.63 3.51 -15.92
CA TYR A 28 6.18 3.49 -16.03
C TYR A 28 5.68 4.70 -16.81
N ASN A 29 4.80 4.47 -17.78
CA ASN A 29 4.04 5.53 -18.46
C ASN A 29 2.74 5.88 -17.71
N PHE A 30 2.28 4.97 -16.85
CA PHE A 30 1.05 5.12 -16.09
C PHE A 30 1.14 4.32 -14.78
N ILE A 31 0.65 4.89 -13.69
CA ILE A 31 0.49 4.22 -12.38
C ILE A 31 -0.93 4.53 -11.92
N GLY A 32 -1.78 3.50 -11.84
CA GLY A 32 -3.15 3.62 -11.33
C GLY A 32 -3.25 3.24 -9.86
N LYS A 33 -4.27 3.77 -9.17
CA LYS A 33 -4.62 3.42 -7.80
C LYS A 33 -6.00 2.75 -7.76
N TYR A 34 -6.18 1.78 -6.86
CA TYR A 34 -7.47 1.11 -6.71
C TYR A 34 -8.58 2.07 -6.28
N GLU A 35 -8.23 3.05 -5.44
CA GLU A 35 -9.15 4.08 -4.95
C GLU A 35 -9.70 4.98 -6.06
N THR A 36 -8.93 5.16 -7.14
CA THR A 36 -9.27 6.00 -8.31
C THR A 36 -9.35 5.18 -9.58
N MET A 37 -9.60 3.87 -9.48
CA MET A 37 -9.48 2.93 -10.59
C MET A 37 -10.36 3.34 -11.79
N LYS A 38 -11.58 3.79 -11.54
CA LYS A 38 -12.49 4.22 -12.61
C LYS A 38 -11.92 5.41 -13.38
N GLU A 39 -11.50 6.45 -12.66
CA GLU A 39 -10.92 7.66 -13.25
C GLU A 39 -9.59 7.37 -13.95
N ASP A 40 -8.80 6.47 -13.38
CA ASP A 40 -7.50 6.03 -13.89
C ASP A 40 -7.64 5.24 -15.19
N LEU A 41 -8.61 4.32 -15.27
CA LEU A 41 -8.92 3.59 -16.50
C LEU A 41 -9.43 4.52 -17.60
N GLN A 42 -10.30 5.48 -17.29
CA GLN A 42 -10.78 6.47 -18.26
C GLN A 42 -9.65 7.34 -18.82
N ARG A 43 -8.69 7.73 -17.97
CA ARG A 43 -7.48 8.46 -18.40
C ARG A 43 -6.60 7.59 -19.29
N LEU A 44 -6.43 6.32 -18.94
CA LEU A 44 -5.64 5.37 -19.73
C LEU A 44 -6.26 5.13 -21.11
N GLU A 45 -7.58 4.93 -21.20
CA GLU A 45 -8.32 4.79 -22.46
C GLU A 45 -8.12 6.01 -23.36
N SER A 46 -8.26 7.21 -22.78
CA SER A 46 -8.05 8.48 -23.47
C SER A 46 -6.62 8.64 -23.97
N HIS A 47 -5.63 8.28 -23.15
CA HIS A 47 -4.21 8.35 -23.51
C HIS A 47 -3.83 7.39 -24.63
N LEU A 48 -4.46 6.20 -24.67
CA LEU A 48 -4.22 5.18 -25.69
C LEU A 48 -5.07 5.36 -26.95
N GLY A 49 -6.00 6.33 -26.98
CA GLY A 49 -6.91 6.56 -28.11
C GLY A 49 -7.91 5.41 -28.34
N LEU A 50 -8.20 4.63 -27.29
CA LEU A 50 -9.11 3.48 -27.37
C LEU A 50 -10.55 3.98 -27.31
N LYS A 51 -11.30 3.80 -28.41
CA LYS A 51 -12.72 4.23 -28.51
C LYS A 51 -13.73 3.20 -27.99
N SER A 52 -13.34 1.96 -27.70
CA SER A 52 -14.28 0.84 -27.64
C SER A 52 -13.99 -0.26 -26.62
N ILE A 53 -12.98 -0.12 -25.75
CA ILE A 53 -12.85 -1.05 -24.63
C ILE A 53 -13.60 -0.40 -23.49
N ASN A 54 -14.82 -0.84 -23.23
CA ASN A 54 -15.56 -0.38 -22.07
C ASN A 54 -14.99 -1.12 -20.85
N LEU A 55 -13.85 -0.66 -20.33
CA LEU A 55 -13.24 -1.26 -19.14
C LEU A 55 -14.14 -1.09 -17.91
N ASN A 56 -15.18 -0.26 -18.00
CA ASN A 56 -16.18 -0.02 -16.97
C ASN A 56 -17.39 -0.98 -17.00
N ASP A 57 -17.47 -1.94 -17.92
CA ASP A 57 -18.65 -2.81 -18.11
C ASP A 57 -18.89 -3.87 -17.02
N GLY A 58 -18.13 -3.80 -15.92
CA GLY A 58 -18.40 -4.63 -14.75
C GLY A 58 -18.46 -3.81 -13.47
N ASN A 59 -19.43 -4.15 -12.61
CA ASN A 59 -19.52 -3.69 -11.22
C ASN A 59 -18.32 -4.16 -10.34
N TYR A 60 -17.17 -4.47 -10.94
CA TYR A 60 -15.95 -4.91 -10.26
C TYR A 60 -15.19 -3.76 -9.58
N PHE A 61 -15.48 -2.51 -9.97
CA PHE A 61 -14.79 -1.31 -9.47
C PHE A 61 -15.60 -0.62 -8.36
N THR A 62 -15.95 -1.36 -7.30
CA THR A 62 -16.55 -0.72 -6.12
C THR A 62 -15.46 -0.01 -5.32
N THR A 63 -15.25 1.28 -5.58
CA THR A 63 -14.26 2.13 -4.88
C THR A 63 -14.72 2.61 -3.49
N GLY A 64 -15.88 2.16 -3.00
CA GLY A 64 -16.66 2.95 -2.04
C GLY A 64 -16.59 2.62 -0.55
N LYS A 65 -15.92 1.54 -0.10
CA LYS A 65 -15.98 1.16 1.34
C LYS A 65 -14.66 0.69 1.96
N THR A 66 -13.62 0.53 1.17
CA THR A 66 -12.38 -0.07 1.66
C THR A 66 -11.63 0.86 2.61
N LYS A 67 -11.67 2.18 2.36
CA LYS A 67 -10.93 3.16 3.16
C LYS A 67 -11.50 3.31 4.57
N GLU A 68 -12.81 3.47 4.70
CA GLU A 68 -13.52 3.59 5.97
C GLU A 68 -13.38 2.30 6.79
N TYR A 69 -13.44 1.15 6.11
CA TYR A 69 -13.19 -0.15 6.73
C TYR A 69 -11.76 -0.29 7.23
N TYR A 70 -10.75 0.13 6.46
CA TYR A 70 -9.37 0.11 6.93
C TYR A 70 -9.15 1.06 8.12
N LYS A 71 -9.75 2.25 8.11
CA LYS A 71 -9.72 3.15 9.27
C LYS A 71 -10.30 2.51 10.52
N SER A 72 -11.38 1.74 10.40
CA SER A 72 -11.97 1.04 11.55
C SER A 72 -11.13 -0.14 12.01
N LEU A 73 -10.43 -0.85 11.11
CA LEU A 73 -9.47 -1.88 11.51
C LEU A 73 -8.28 -1.27 12.27
N TYR A 74 -7.67 -0.22 11.71
CA TYR A 74 -6.51 0.45 12.30
C TYR A 74 -6.83 1.09 13.65
N SER A 75 -8.07 1.57 13.87
CA SER A 75 -8.47 2.18 15.15
C SER A 75 -8.33 1.20 16.33
N SER A 76 -8.48 -0.11 16.09
CA SER A 76 -8.37 -1.15 17.10
C SER A 76 -6.94 -1.64 17.36
N LEU A 77 -5.99 -1.32 16.47
CA LEU A 77 -4.61 -1.82 16.57
C LEU A 77 -3.75 -0.98 17.53
N PRO A 78 -2.84 -1.58 18.32
CA PRO A 78 -1.89 -0.83 19.14
C PRO A 78 -0.99 0.11 18.31
N ASN A 79 -0.65 1.29 18.85
CA ASN A 79 0.23 2.27 18.17
C ASN A 79 1.57 1.65 17.75
N GLU A 80 2.18 0.83 18.60
CA GLU A 80 3.45 0.17 18.33
C GLU A 80 3.36 -0.77 17.12
N LEU A 81 2.27 -1.53 17.01
CA LEU A 81 2.06 -2.43 15.87
C LEU A 81 1.91 -1.65 14.56
N ILE A 82 1.16 -0.53 14.60
CA ILE A 82 1.02 0.34 13.43
C ILE A 82 2.35 0.93 13.00
N CYS A 83 3.17 1.38 13.96
CA CYS A 83 4.52 1.87 13.65
C CYS A 83 5.41 0.77 13.06
N ASN A 84 5.36 -0.45 13.60
CA ASN A 84 6.10 -1.58 13.04
C ASN A 84 5.64 -1.92 11.60
N LEU A 85 4.34 -1.88 11.32
CA LEU A 85 3.79 -2.06 9.96
C LEU A 85 4.25 -0.95 9.02
N LYS A 86 4.18 0.31 9.46
CA LYS A 86 4.67 1.47 8.72
C LYS A 86 6.16 1.30 8.36
N TYR A 87 7.00 0.89 9.31
CA TYR A 87 8.42 0.66 9.05
C TYR A 87 8.67 -0.53 8.12
N PHE A 88 7.87 -1.59 8.22
CA PHE A 88 8.01 -2.75 7.37
C PHE A 88 7.73 -2.45 5.89
N TYR A 89 6.71 -1.61 5.62
CA TYR A 89 6.29 -1.22 4.27
C TYR A 89 6.73 0.20 3.88
N GLU A 90 7.71 0.80 4.58
CA GLU A 90 8.06 2.22 4.41
C GLU A 90 8.45 2.58 2.97
N ASP A 91 9.22 1.72 2.30
CA ASP A 91 9.65 1.93 0.93
C ASP A 91 8.46 1.89 -0.05
N ASP A 92 7.48 1.01 0.20
CA ASP A 92 6.27 0.92 -0.62
C ASP A 92 5.38 2.16 -0.44
N PHE A 93 5.24 2.65 0.80
CA PHE A 93 4.52 3.90 1.09
C PHE A 93 5.13 5.07 0.31
N LYS A 94 6.47 5.20 0.30
CA LYS A 94 7.17 6.24 -0.45
C LYS A 94 7.01 6.08 -1.95
N LEU A 95 7.14 4.87 -2.45
CA LEU A 95 7.12 4.58 -3.88
C LEU A 95 5.75 4.84 -4.51
N PHE A 96 4.68 4.48 -3.81
CA PHE A 96 3.31 4.58 -4.32
C PHE A 96 2.53 5.79 -3.80
N ASP A 97 3.22 6.70 -3.08
CA ASP A 97 2.66 7.93 -2.52
C ASP A 97 1.44 7.64 -1.63
N TYR A 98 1.64 6.76 -0.65
CA TYR A 98 0.70 6.51 0.44
C TYR A 98 1.25 7.06 1.74
N ARG A 99 0.36 7.53 2.62
CA ARG A 99 0.73 8.06 3.92
C ARG A 99 0.00 7.30 5.02
N LEU A 100 0.59 7.22 6.21
CA LEU A 100 -0.02 6.48 7.31
C LEU A 100 -1.38 7.11 7.70
N GLU A 101 -1.45 8.43 7.62
CA GLU A 101 -2.60 9.26 7.97
C GLU A 101 -3.82 8.92 7.10
N ASP A 102 -3.63 8.38 5.90
CA ASP A 102 -4.73 7.99 5.02
C ASP A 102 -5.55 6.82 5.59
N TYR A 103 -4.95 6.05 6.51
CA TYR A 103 -5.52 4.87 7.18
C TYR A 103 -5.90 5.13 8.66
N LEU A 104 -5.66 6.33 9.19
CA LEU A 104 -6.03 6.68 10.56
C LEU A 104 -7.38 7.41 10.62
N THR A 105 -8.07 7.30 11.75
CA THR A 105 -9.21 8.16 12.05
C THR A 105 -8.72 9.58 12.33
N ASN A 106 -9.53 10.60 12.02
CA ASN A 106 -9.12 12.01 12.12
C ASN A 106 -8.69 12.42 13.55
N GLU A 107 -9.18 11.71 14.56
CA GLU A 107 -8.91 11.96 15.98
C GLU A 107 -7.59 11.31 16.45
N ARG A 108 -6.97 10.45 15.64
CA ARG A 108 -5.81 9.66 16.05
C ARG A 108 -4.56 10.06 15.28
N THR A 109 -3.65 10.74 15.97
CA THR A 109 -2.30 11.02 15.47
C THR A 109 -1.30 10.06 16.10
N ILE A 110 -0.51 9.36 15.28
CA ILE A 110 0.53 8.43 15.74
C ILE A 110 1.89 8.97 15.34
N GLN A 111 2.72 9.27 16.33
CA GLN A 111 4.13 9.60 16.13
C GLN A 111 4.97 8.33 16.28
N CYS A 112 5.50 7.84 15.16
CA CYS A 112 6.41 6.70 15.16
C CYS A 112 7.84 7.21 15.34
N SER A 113 8.49 6.87 16.46
CA SER A 113 9.90 7.18 16.71
C SER A 113 10.77 6.53 15.65
N PRO A 114 11.74 7.23 15.03
CA PRO A 114 12.58 6.71 13.96
C PRO A 114 13.03 5.28 14.28
N SER A 115 12.84 4.37 13.33
CA SER A 115 13.19 2.97 13.53
C SER A 115 14.62 2.93 14.07
N HIS A 116 14.78 2.40 15.30
CA HIS A 116 16.06 1.88 15.72
C HIS A 116 16.42 0.92 14.62
N LYS A 117 17.34 1.30 13.71
CA LYS A 117 17.83 0.44 12.64
C LYS A 117 18.03 -0.91 13.31
N ARG A 118 17.19 -1.90 12.99
CA ARG A 118 17.45 -3.27 13.43
C ARG A 118 18.83 -3.52 12.87
N ALA A 119 19.83 -3.53 13.75
CA ALA A 119 21.21 -3.72 13.37
C ALA A 119 21.19 -5.04 12.61
N VAL A 120 21.31 -4.95 11.28
CA VAL A 120 21.59 -6.10 10.45
C VAL A 120 22.99 -6.47 10.91
N LYS A 121 23.08 -7.40 11.87
CA LYS A 121 24.32 -8.11 12.15
C LYS A 121 24.65 -8.79 10.83
N LYS A 122 25.54 -8.17 10.06
CA LYS A 122 26.29 -8.83 9.01
C LYS A 122 27.08 -9.93 9.72
N THR A 123 26.57 -11.15 9.67
CA THR A 123 27.40 -12.36 9.69
C THR A 123 28.03 -12.54 8.33
#